data_AF-A0A833W237-F1
#
_entry.id   AF-A0A833W237-F1
#
_cell.length_a   1.000
_cell.length_b   1.000
_cell.length_c   1.000
_cell.angle_alpha   90.00
_cell.angle_beta   90.00
_cell.angle_gamma   90.00
#
_symmetry.space_group_name_H-M   'P 1'
#
loop_
_entity.id
_entity.type
_entity.pdbx_description
1 polymer ?
#
loop_
_entity_poly.entity_id
_entity_poly.type
_entity_poly.pdbx_seq_one_letter_code
_entity_poly.pdbx_strand_id
1 'polypeptide(L)'
;MAATTPLRDCQYVKWTNDQGLGGIESCLSKLKAADPTFAMGHAIANGLVLIGTGSSVRLDKELDVAVKTMVEISKTQPLTHREQLHVSAVETFAKGNFPKACELWEQILRDHPTDMLALKFSHDAYFYLGYQEQMRDSVARVYPFWTPDIPLSSYVKGIYSFGLMETNLYDRAEKLAKEVGGPFPGAGPLGERCQGGQSRPGSAPHSAPHFLLGGLVLTERAAPSGHLCRPGLQSYLAQVGEGP
;
A
#
# COMPACT_ATOMS: atom_id res chain seq x y z
N MET A 1 -24.89 -10.86 -14.75
CA MET A 1 -24.05 -10.00 -15.60
C MET A 1 -22.98 -9.39 -14.69
N ALA A 2 -21.74 -9.85 -14.80
CA ALA A 2 -20.63 -9.31 -14.02
C ALA A 2 -20.43 -7.84 -14.41
N ALA A 3 -20.53 -6.94 -13.44
CA ALA A 3 -20.32 -5.52 -13.66
C ALA A 3 -18.84 -5.28 -14.00
N THR A 4 -18.54 -5.13 -15.29
CA THR A 4 -17.34 -4.48 -15.80
C THR A 4 -17.42 -2.98 -15.50
N THR A 5 -17.39 -2.60 -14.22
CA THR A 5 -17.08 -1.22 -13.86
C THR A 5 -15.63 -1.01 -14.27
N PRO A 6 -15.33 -0.09 -15.20
CA PRO A 6 -13.97 0.09 -15.66
C PRO A 6 -13.11 0.44 -14.45
N LEU A 7 -11.97 -0.25 -14.30
CA LEU A 7 -10.92 0.03 -13.30
C LEU A 7 -10.39 1.48 -13.34
N ARG A 8 -10.94 2.34 -14.22
CA ARG A 8 -10.71 3.79 -14.28
C ARG A 8 -11.02 4.49 -12.95
N ASP A 9 -11.92 3.97 -12.12
CA ASP A 9 -12.39 4.67 -10.90
C ASP A 9 -11.94 4.00 -9.60
N CYS A 10 -10.73 3.42 -9.60
CA CYS A 10 -10.17 2.84 -8.38
C CYS A 10 -9.75 3.93 -7.38
N GLN A 11 -10.71 4.39 -6.57
CA GLN A 11 -10.56 5.43 -5.53
C GLN A 11 -9.38 5.15 -4.59
N TYR A 12 -9.10 3.87 -4.31
CA TYR A 12 -7.98 3.43 -3.49
C TYR A 12 -6.61 3.73 -4.12
N VAL A 13 -6.46 3.47 -5.42
CA VAL A 13 -5.19 3.68 -6.13
C VAL A 13 -4.94 5.18 -6.36
N LYS A 14 -6.02 5.92 -6.65
CA LYS A 14 -5.96 7.36 -6.90
C LYS A 14 -5.89 8.20 -5.63
N TRP A 15 -6.24 7.62 -4.48
CA TRP A 15 -6.46 8.36 -3.22
C TRP A 15 -7.46 9.52 -3.37
N THR A 16 -8.51 9.30 -4.17
CA THR A 16 -9.57 10.28 -4.40
C THR A 16 -10.92 9.68 -4.04
N ASN A 17 -11.72 10.39 -3.26
CA ASN A 17 -13.12 10.03 -3.07
C ASN A 17 -13.97 10.62 -4.20
N ASP A 18 -14.66 9.75 -4.93
CA ASP A 18 -15.68 10.17 -5.88
C ASP A 18 -16.97 10.49 -5.11
N GLN A 19 -17.37 11.76 -5.13
CA GLN A 19 -18.57 12.21 -4.44
C GLN A 19 -19.85 11.62 -5.02
N GLY A 20 -19.88 11.24 -6.30
CA GLY A 20 -21.02 10.56 -6.92
C GLY A 20 -21.20 9.12 -6.42
N LEU A 21 -20.12 8.46 -5.98
CA LEU A 21 -20.17 7.12 -5.42
C LEU A 21 -20.33 7.09 -3.89
N GLY A 22 -20.08 8.22 -3.23
CA GLY A 22 -20.11 8.37 -1.78
C GLY A 22 -18.78 8.00 -1.10
N GLY A 23 -17.67 8.03 -1.85
CA GLY A 23 -16.36 7.64 -1.34
C GLY A 23 -16.15 6.12 -1.23
N ILE A 24 -14.93 5.73 -0.83
CA ILE A 24 -14.54 4.32 -0.73
C ILE A 24 -15.37 3.54 0.30
N GLU A 25 -15.71 4.15 1.43
CA GLU A 25 -16.49 3.52 2.50
C GLU A 25 -17.92 3.20 2.05
N SER A 26 -18.57 4.13 1.34
CA SER A 26 -19.91 3.90 0.79
C SER A 26 -19.89 2.81 -0.28
N CYS A 27 -18.86 2.77 -1.12
CA CYS A 27 -18.69 1.70 -2.10
C CYS A 27 -18.57 0.32 -1.43
N LEU A 28 -17.75 0.20 -0.38
CA LEU A 28 -17.60 -1.06 0.34
C LEU A 28 -18.89 -1.49 1.04
N SER A 29 -19.61 -0.54 1.65
CA SER A 29 -20.91 -0.79 2.28
C SER A 29 -21.95 -1.28 1.27
N LYS A 30 -22.09 -0.59 0.12
CA LYS A 30 -22.98 -0.98 -0.97
C LYS A 30 -22.62 -2.34 -1.56
N LEU A 31 -21.33 -2.62 -1.71
CA LEU A 31 -20.83 -3.91 -2.21
C LEU A 31 -21.21 -5.05 -1.26
N LYS A 32 -21.03 -4.87 0.06
CA LYS A 32 -21.44 -5.87 1.06
C LYS A 32 -22.95 -6.05 1.12
N ALA A 33 -23.73 -4.99 0.92
CA ALA A 33 -25.19 -5.07 0.89
C ALA A 33 -25.71 -5.77 -0.39
N ALA A 34 -25.04 -5.57 -1.52
CA ALA A 34 -25.43 -6.17 -2.80
C ALA A 34 -25.15 -7.67 -2.86
N ASP A 35 -24.00 -8.11 -2.35
CA ASP A 35 -23.66 -9.53 -2.25
C ASP A 35 -22.90 -9.81 -0.94
N PRO A 36 -23.64 -10.18 0.13
CA PRO A 36 -23.05 -10.48 1.44
C PRO A 36 -22.12 -11.69 1.41
N THR A 37 -22.25 -12.58 0.41
CA THR A 37 -21.44 -13.77 0.25
C THR A 37 -20.23 -13.55 -0.66
N PHE A 38 -20.03 -12.36 -1.21
CA PHE A 38 -18.93 -12.10 -2.14
C PHE A 38 -17.55 -12.11 -1.43
N ALA A 39 -16.83 -13.23 -1.51
CA ALA A 39 -15.54 -13.44 -0.84
C ALA A 39 -14.50 -12.35 -1.15
N MET A 40 -14.36 -11.95 -2.41
CA MET A 40 -13.41 -10.89 -2.79
C MET A 40 -13.81 -9.52 -2.27
N GLY A 41 -15.10 -9.26 -2.10
CA GLY A 41 -15.60 -8.05 -1.46
C GLY A 41 -15.13 -7.93 -0.01
N HIS A 42 -15.19 -9.05 0.72
CA HIS A 42 -14.65 -9.14 2.08
C HIS A 42 -13.12 -9.05 2.10
N ALA A 43 -12.43 -9.68 1.14
CA ALA A 43 -10.97 -9.60 1.03
C ALA A 43 -10.48 -8.16 0.81
N ILE A 44 -11.14 -7.40 -0.07
CA ILE A 44 -10.81 -5.99 -0.31
C ILE A 44 -11.12 -5.17 0.95
N ALA A 45 -12.32 -5.31 1.53
CA ALA A 45 -12.72 -4.52 2.69
C ALA A 45 -11.78 -4.75 3.90
N ASN A 46 -11.51 -6.00 4.23
CA ASN A 46 -10.65 -6.36 5.35
C ASN A 46 -9.18 -6.00 5.06
N GLY A 47 -8.71 -6.24 3.83
CA GLY A 47 -7.36 -5.89 3.40
C GLY A 47 -7.08 -4.39 3.50
N LEU A 48 -8.03 -3.54 3.12
CA LEU A 48 -7.91 -2.08 3.23
C LEU A 48 -7.80 -1.62 4.69
N VAL A 49 -8.61 -2.19 5.60
CA VAL A 49 -8.52 -1.89 7.03
C VAL A 49 -7.16 -2.30 7.60
N LEU A 50 -6.69 -3.50 7.23
CA LEU A 50 -5.42 -4.05 7.70
C LEU A 50 -4.22 -3.25 7.19
N ILE A 51 -4.21 -2.88 5.90
CA ILE A 51 -3.16 -2.04 5.31
C ILE A 51 -3.20 -0.61 5.88
N GLY A 52 -4.35 -0.14 6.35
CA GLY A 52 -4.43 1.13 7.07
C GLY A 52 -3.59 1.17 8.35
N THR A 53 -3.14 0.03 8.89
CA THR A 53 -2.34 -0.15 10.13
C THR A 53 -2.92 0.45 11.43
N GLY A 54 -4.04 1.16 11.36
CA GLY A 54 -4.74 1.73 12.52
C GLY A 54 -5.49 0.72 13.37
N SER A 55 -5.76 -0.47 12.82
CA SER A 55 -6.43 -1.57 13.51
C SER A 55 -5.65 -2.88 13.34
N SER A 56 -5.80 -3.79 14.30
CA SER A 56 -5.22 -5.14 14.22
C SER A 56 -6.20 -6.16 14.79
N VAL A 57 -6.21 -7.38 14.25
CA VAL A 57 -7.08 -8.47 14.75
C VAL A 57 -6.84 -8.81 16.23
N ARG A 58 -5.67 -8.45 16.77
CA ARG A 58 -5.35 -8.67 18.19
C ARG A 58 -6.08 -7.70 19.11
N LEU A 59 -6.31 -6.47 18.66
CA LEU A 59 -6.92 -5.40 19.46
C LEU A 59 -8.39 -5.15 19.08
N ASP A 60 -8.75 -5.46 17.84
CA ASP A 60 -10.07 -5.26 17.27
C ASP A 60 -10.76 -6.61 17.02
N LYS A 61 -11.71 -6.93 17.90
CA LYS A 61 -12.50 -8.17 17.83
C LYS A 61 -13.43 -8.19 16.63
N GLU A 62 -13.91 -7.04 16.16
CA GLU A 62 -14.79 -6.97 14.99
C GLU A 62 -14.01 -7.31 13.73
N LEU A 63 -12.78 -6.80 13.63
CA LEU A 63 -11.86 -7.14 12.53
C LEU A 63 -11.46 -8.61 12.54
N ASP A 64 -11.18 -9.20 13.70
CA ASP A 64 -10.90 -10.64 13.82
C ASP A 64 -12.09 -11.50 13.33
N VAL A 65 -13.31 -11.17 13.75
CA VAL A 65 -14.53 -11.84 13.27
C VAL A 65 -14.72 -11.63 11.77
N ALA A 66 -14.46 -10.44 11.24
CA ALA A 66 -14.59 -10.13 9.83
C ALA A 66 -13.61 -10.95 8.96
N VAL A 67 -12.35 -11.10 9.40
CA VAL A 67 -11.35 -11.92 8.71
C VAL A 67 -11.73 -13.40 8.76
N LYS A 68 -12.20 -13.92 9.90
CA LYS A 68 -12.71 -15.30 9.99
C LYS A 68 -13.91 -15.53 9.08
N THR A 69 -14.84 -14.59 9.04
CA THR A 69 -16.02 -14.66 8.16
C THR A 69 -15.62 -14.70 6.70
N MET A 70 -14.66 -13.87 6.28
CA MET A 70 -14.10 -13.90 4.92
C MET A 70 -13.55 -15.29 4.56
N VAL A 71 -12.79 -15.92 5.47
CA VAL A 71 -12.24 -17.26 5.26
C VAL A 71 -13.34 -18.31 5.16
N GLU A 72 -14.36 -18.26 6.01
CA GLU A 72 -15.48 -19.20 5.92
C GLU A 72 -16.29 -19.04 4.63
N ILE A 73 -16.61 -17.81 4.23
CA ILE A 73 -17.28 -17.53 2.96
C ILE A 73 -16.46 -18.05 1.76
N SER A 74 -15.13 -17.93 1.82
CA SER A 74 -14.27 -18.42 0.74
C SER A 74 -14.40 -19.94 0.51
N LYS A 75 -14.82 -20.71 1.53
CA LYS A 75 -15.01 -22.15 1.45
C LYS A 75 -16.40 -22.54 0.95
N THR A 76 -17.38 -21.64 1.03
CA THR A 76 -18.78 -21.94 0.64
C THR A 76 -19.04 -21.77 -0.85
N GLN A 77 -18.10 -21.18 -1.60
CA GLN A 77 -18.25 -20.89 -3.02
C GLN A 77 -17.03 -21.33 -3.84
N PRO A 78 -17.20 -21.65 -5.13
CA PRO A 78 -16.08 -21.92 -6.02
C PRO A 78 -15.34 -20.61 -6.30
N LEU A 79 -14.11 -20.50 -5.79
CA LEU A 79 -13.21 -19.39 -6.07
C LEU A 79 -12.17 -19.76 -7.13
N THR A 80 -11.83 -18.81 -7.98
CA THR A 80 -10.67 -18.93 -8.87
C THR A 80 -9.37 -18.93 -8.06
N HIS A 81 -8.29 -19.48 -8.64
CA HIS A 81 -6.99 -19.53 -7.95
C HIS A 81 -6.53 -18.14 -7.47
N ARG A 82 -6.71 -17.12 -8.30
CA ARG A 82 -6.40 -15.72 -7.98
C ARG A 82 -7.16 -15.21 -6.75
N GLU A 83 -8.45 -15.50 -6.66
CA GLU A 83 -9.29 -15.05 -5.54
C GLU A 83 -8.92 -15.76 -4.24
N GLN A 84 -8.61 -17.06 -4.31
CA GLN A 84 -8.11 -17.84 -3.17
C GLN A 84 -6.81 -17.25 -2.64
N LEU A 85 -5.87 -16.90 -3.52
CA LEU A 85 -4.60 -16.28 -3.13
C LEU A 85 -4.81 -14.92 -2.44
N HIS A 86 -5.75 -14.09 -2.91
CA HIS A 86 -6.09 -12.83 -2.24
C HIS A 86 -6.64 -13.04 -0.83
N VAL A 87 -7.57 -13.99 -0.66
CA VAL A 87 -8.12 -14.35 0.66
C VAL A 87 -7.01 -14.85 1.59
N SER A 88 -6.17 -15.77 1.11
CA SER A 88 -5.05 -16.31 1.89
C SER A 88 -4.02 -15.24 2.24
N ALA A 89 -3.73 -14.30 1.34
CA ALA A 89 -2.79 -13.21 1.59
C ALA A 89 -3.31 -12.27 2.69
N VAL A 90 -4.58 -11.86 2.61
CA VAL A 90 -5.21 -11.01 3.62
C VAL A 90 -5.29 -11.70 4.98
N GLU A 91 -5.65 -12.99 5.03
CA GLU A 91 -5.65 -13.76 6.27
C GLU A 91 -4.25 -13.87 6.88
N THR A 92 -3.24 -14.11 6.05
CA THR A 92 -1.83 -14.23 6.48
C THR A 92 -1.30 -12.89 7.00
N PHE A 93 -1.65 -11.80 6.32
CA PHE A 93 -1.35 -10.42 6.75
C PHE A 93 -2.01 -10.12 8.09
N ALA A 94 -3.29 -10.49 8.26
CA ALA A 94 -4.02 -10.31 9.51
C ALA A 94 -3.36 -11.02 10.70
N LYS A 95 -2.78 -12.21 10.47
CA LYS A 95 -2.02 -12.97 11.48
C LYS A 95 -0.63 -12.38 11.79
N GLY A 96 -0.26 -11.27 11.14
CA GLY A 96 1.02 -10.58 11.34
C GLY A 96 2.18 -11.14 10.53
N ASN A 97 1.96 -12.12 9.64
CA ASN A 97 3.00 -12.66 8.78
C ASN A 97 3.07 -11.89 7.46
N PHE A 98 3.55 -10.65 7.52
CA PHE A 98 3.64 -9.77 6.36
C PHE A 98 4.51 -10.33 5.22
N PRO A 99 5.70 -10.93 5.48
CA PRO A 99 6.51 -11.48 4.39
C PRO A 99 5.79 -12.57 3.60
N LYS A 100 5.06 -13.45 4.29
CA LYS A 100 4.30 -14.51 3.62
C LYS A 100 3.10 -13.98 2.85
N ALA A 101 2.44 -12.93 3.35
CA ALA A 101 1.39 -12.24 2.60
C ALA A 101 1.93 -11.63 1.30
N CYS A 102 3.11 -11.00 1.34
CA CYS A 102 3.79 -10.50 0.14
C CYS A 102 4.04 -11.61 -0.87
N GLU A 103 4.57 -12.77 -0.46
CA GLU A 103 4.80 -13.90 -1.37
C GLU A 103 3.53 -14.35 -2.10
N LEU A 104 2.38 -14.34 -1.41
CA LEU A 104 1.09 -14.72 -1.98
C LEU A 104 0.61 -13.69 -3.01
N TRP A 105 0.75 -12.38 -2.72
CA TRP A 105 0.46 -11.34 -3.71
C TRP A 105 1.43 -11.38 -4.89
N GLU A 106 2.71 -11.67 -4.66
CA GLU A 106 3.70 -11.87 -5.73
C GLU A 106 3.37 -13.09 -6.59
N GLN A 107 2.79 -14.14 -6.02
CA GLN A 107 2.27 -15.27 -6.79
C GLN A 107 1.16 -14.82 -7.73
N ILE A 108 0.23 -13.99 -7.27
CA ILE A 108 -0.81 -13.40 -8.12
C ILE A 108 -0.19 -12.57 -9.24
N LEU A 109 0.82 -11.75 -8.94
CA LEU A 109 1.47 -10.88 -9.93
C LEU A 109 2.26 -11.66 -10.99
N ARG A 110 2.71 -12.88 -10.69
CA ARG A 110 3.34 -13.76 -11.69
C ARG A 110 2.34 -14.23 -12.75
N ASP A 111 1.15 -14.62 -12.32
CA ASP A 111 0.11 -15.14 -13.23
C ASP A 111 -0.75 -14.02 -13.84
N HIS A 112 -0.91 -12.92 -13.10
CA HIS A 112 -1.74 -11.76 -13.42
C HIS A 112 -0.96 -10.45 -13.16
N PRO A 113 0.00 -10.09 -14.02
CA PRO A 113 0.86 -8.92 -13.82
C PRO A 113 0.10 -7.59 -13.81
N THR A 114 -1.12 -7.57 -14.33
CA THR A 114 -2.02 -6.41 -14.36
C THR A 114 -3.00 -6.36 -13.17
N ASP A 115 -2.80 -7.17 -12.13
CA ASP A 115 -3.60 -7.09 -10.90
C ASP A 115 -3.14 -5.93 -10.01
N MET A 116 -3.81 -4.79 -10.15
CA MET A 116 -3.53 -3.58 -9.38
C MET A 116 -3.70 -3.78 -7.86
N LEU A 117 -4.65 -4.60 -7.43
CA LEU A 117 -4.91 -4.79 -6.00
C LEU A 117 -3.73 -5.53 -5.36
N ALA A 118 -3.30 -6.63 -6.00
CA ALA A 118 -2.14 -7.40 -5.55
C ALA A 118 -0.87 -6.53 -5.54
N LEU A 119 -0.67 -5.72 -6.58
CA LEU A 119 0.49 -4.82 -6.70
C LEU A 119 0.51 -3.77 -5.59
N LYS A 120 -0.63 -3.14 -5.31
CA LYS A 120 -0.69 -2.09 -4.29
C LYS A 120 -0.53 -2.67 -2.89
N PHE A 121 -1.14 -3.81 -2.62
CA PHE A 121 -1.03 -4.49 -1.33
C PHE A 121 0.38 -5.02 -1.08
N SER A 122 1.04 -5.63 -2.08
CA SER A 122 2.43 -6.05 -1.94
C SER A 122 3.38 -4.87 -1.75
N HIS A 123 3.19 -3.78 -2.51
CA HIS A 123 3.98 -2.56 -2.37
C HIS A 123 3.87 -1.95 -0.96
N ASP A 124 2.65 -1.77 -0.44
CA ASP A 124 2.44 -1.21 0.89
C ASP A 124 3.01 -2.13 1.99
N ALA A 125 2.85 -3.45 1.84
CA ALA A 125 3.42 -4.41 2.78
C ALA A 125 4.95 -4.42 2.77
N TYR A 126 5.59 -4.33 1.60
CA TYR A 126 7.05 -4.20 1.51
C TYR A 126 7.55 -2.88 2.11
N PHE A 127 6.79 -1.79 1.94
CA PHE A 127 7.10 -0.52 2.58
C PHE A 127 7.10 -0.65 4.11
N TYR A 128 6.10 -1.31 4.70
CA TYR A 128 6.05 -1.55 6.15
C TYR A 128 7.18 -2.44 6.67
N LEU A 129 7.64 -3.39 5.85
CA LEU A 129 8.77 -4.27 6.18
C LEU A 129 10.15 -3.60 5.97
N GLY A 130 10.21 -2.44 5.32
CA GLY A 130 11.47 -1.80 4.92
C GLY A 130 12.20 -2.54 3.79
N TYR A 131 11.50 -3.39 3.04
CA TYR A 131 12.05 -4.19 1.94
C TYR A 131 12.06 -3.39 0.62
N GLN A 132 12.81 -2.29 0.61
CA GLN A 132 12.82 -1.30 -0.49
C GLN A 132 13.24 -1.90 -1.84
N GLU A 133 14.21 -2.81 -1.86
CA GLU A 133 14.65 -3.47 -3.09
C GLU A 133 13.57 -4.38 -3.66
N GLN A 134 12.93 -5.19 -2.81
CA GLN A 134 11.84 -6.09 -3.19
C GLN A 134 10.62 -5.30 -3.68
N MET A 135 10.31 -4.18 -3.02
CA MET A 135 9.26 -3.24 -3.43
C MET A 135 9.51 -2.73 -4.85
N ARG A 136 10.73 -2.22 -5.13
CA ARG A 136 11.11 -1.76 -6.47
C ARG A 136 11.04 -2.91 -7.49
N ASP A 137 11.63 -4.05 -7.17
CA ASP A 137 11.81 -5.15 -8.11
C ASP A 137 10.48 -5.84 -8.44
N SER A 138 9.54 -5.90 -7.48
CA SER A 138 8.17 -6.34 -7.73
C SER A 138 7.50 -5.51 -8.82
N VAL A 139 7.54 -4.18 -8.66
CA VAL A 139 6.93 -3.27 -9.64
C VAL A 139 7.69 -3.35 -10.97
N ALA A 140 9.03 -3.42 -10.95
CA ALA A 140 9.85 -3.54 -12.15
C ALA A 140 9.52 -4.79 -12.98
N ARG A 141 9.19 -5.92 -12.34
CA ARG A 141 8.81 -7.16 -13.03
C ARG A 141 7.49 -7.02 -13.78
N VAL A 142 6.50 -6.37 -13.18
CA VAL A 142 5.17 -6.23 -13.80
C VAL A 142 5.09 -5.03 -14.75
N TYR A 143 5.94 -4.01 -14.57
CA TYR A 143 5.92 -2.76 -15.32
C TYR A 143 5.81 -2.92 -16.85
N PRO A 144 6.54 -3.84 -17.52
CA PRO A 144 6.42 -4.03 -18.97
C PRO A 144 5.03 -4.45 -19.45
N PHE A 145 4.21 -5.05 -18.58
CA PHE A 145 2.85 -5.49 -18.90
C PHE A 145 1.82 -4.35 -18.75
N TRP A 146 2.19 -3.22 -18.17
CA TRP A 146 1.32 -2.05 -17.98
C TRP A 146 1.46 -1.07 -19.15
N THR A 147 0.76 -1.37 -20.25
CA THR A 147 0.71 -0.49 -21.43
C THR A 147 -0.14 0.76 -21.16
N PRO A 148 0.07 1.87 -21.91
CA PRO A 148 -0.69 3.12 -21.71
C PRO A 148 -2.22 2.97 -21.84
N ASP A 149 -2.64 1.99 -22.64
CA ASP A 149 -4.02 1.57 -22.89
C ASP A 149 -4.68 0.88 -21.69
N ILE A 150 -3.90 0.33 -20.75
CA ILE A 150 -4.41 -0.24 -19.51
C ILE A 150 -4.73 0.87 -18.50
N PRO A 151 -5.95 0.89 -17.92
CA PRO A 151 -6.30 1.85 -16.88
C PRO A 151 -5.30 1.80 -15.72
N LEU A 152 -4.98 2.98 -15.16
CA LEU A 152 -4.05 3.15 -14.03
C LEU A 152 -2.57 2.87 -14.34
N SER A 153 -2.18 2.65 -15.60
CA SER A 153 -0.78 2.48 -16.02
C SER A 153 0.12 3.66 -15.59
N SER A 154 -0.40 4.89 -15.62
CA SER A 154 0.30 6.08 -15.10
C SER A 154 0.58 6.02 -13.59
N TYR A 155 -0.32 5.41 -12.81
CA TYR A 155 -0.12 5.22 -11.38
C TYR A 155 0.94 4.16 -11.11
N VAL A 156 0.97 3.05 -11.86
CA VAL A 156 2.03 2.05 -11.75
C VAL A 156 3.40 2.66 -12.04
N LYS A 157 3.46 3.57 -13.01
CA LYS A 157 4.67 4.33 -13.31
C LYS A 157 5.11 5.21 -12.14
N GLY A 158 4.17 5.86 -11.46
CA GLY A 158 4.42 6.60 -10.22
C GLY A 158 4.93 5.71 -9.08
N ILE A 159 4.30 4.54 -8.87
CA ILE A 159 4.72 3.54 -7.88
C ILE A 159 6.16 3.06 -8.19
N TYR A 160 6.47 2.81 -9.46
CA TYR A 160 7.82 2.41 -9.86
C TYR A 160 8.85 3.52 -9.64
N SER A 161 8.51 4.75 -10.00
CA SER A 161 9.34 5.92 -9.73
C SER A 161 9.64 6.07 -8.24
N PHE A 162 8.67 5.81 -7.37
CA PHE A 162 8.85 5.83 -5.92
C PHE A 162 9.84 4.74 -5.46
N GLY A 163 9.69 3.49 -5.91
CA GLY A 163 10.64 2.41 -5.59
C GLY A 163 12.07 2.69 -6.07
N LEU A 164 12.23 3.38 -7.21
CA LEU A 164 13.55 3.83 -7.68
C LEU A 164 14.16 4.90 -6.77
N MET A 165 13.34 5.84 -6.29
CA MET A 165 13.78 6.87 -5.35
C MET A 165 14.23 6.28 -4.01
N GLU A 166 13.45 5.35 -3.46
CA GLU A 166 13.76 4.65 -2.19
C GLU A 166 15.04 3.80 -2.27
N THR A 167 15.46 3.42 -3.48
CA THR A 167 16.71 2.66 -3.73
C THR A 167 17.84 3.53 -4.30
N ASN A 168 17.75 4.85 -4.14
CA ASN A 168 18.77 5.83 -4.54
C ASN A 168 19.03 5.95 -6.06
N LEU A 169 18.11 5.48 -6.91
CA LEU A 169 18.17 5.60 -8.38
C LEU A 169 17.46 6.87 -8.86
N TYR A 170 17.86 8.02 -8.33
CA TYR A 170 17.15 9.30 -8.48
C TYR A 170 17.01 9.77 -9.94
N ASP A 171 18.06 9.66 -10.76
CA ASP A 171 18.01 10.07 -12.17
C ASP A 171 16.93 9.31 -12.95
N ARG A 172 16.77 8.01 -12.64
CA ARG A 172 15.76 7.16 -13.29
C ARG A 172 14.36 7.48 -12.77
N ALA A 173 14.23 7.75 -11.47
CA ALA A 173 12.97 8.16 -10.86
C ALA A 173 12.48 9.47 -11.47
N GLU A 174 13.32 10.50 -11.56
CA GLU A 174 12.94 11.80 -12.11
C GLU A 174 12.49 11.71 -13.57
N LYS A 175 13.19 10.93 -14.39
CA LYS A 175 12.82 10.71 -15.79
C LYS A 175 11.42 10.10 -15.91
N LEU A 176 11.14 9.06 -15.13
CA LEU A 176 9.83 8.40 -15.15
C LEU A 176 8.72 9.29 -14.61
N ALA A 177 8.97 10.08 -13.56
CA ALA A 177 8.01 11.02 -13.01
C ALA A 177 7.64 12.12 -14.03
N LYS A 178 8.63 12.64 -14.78
CA LYS A 178 8.39 13.65 -15.82
C LYS A 178 7.48 13.14 -16.95
N GLU A 179 7.58 11.86 -17.30
CA GLU A 179 6.74 11.24 -18.32
C GLU A 179 5.27 11.05 -17.89
N VAL A 180 4.96 11.09 -16.59
CA VAL A 180 3.58 11.00 -16.06
C VAL A 180 2.86 12.36 -16.10
N GLY A 181 3.61 13.46 -16.29
CA GLY A 181 3.04 14.81 -16.42
C GLY A 181 2.65 15.42 -15.08
N GLY A 182 3.64 15.86 -14.31
CA GLY A 182 3.44 16.72 -13.13
C GLY A 182 3.80 16.06 -11.79
N PRO A 183 3.94 16.86 -10.72
CA PRO A 183 4.35 16.37 -9.41
C PRO A 183 3.34 15.33 -8.90
N PHE A 184 3.84 14.33 -8.16
CA PHE A 184 2.98 13.33 -7.52
C PHE A 184 1.75 14.00 -6.89
N PRO A 185 0.54 13.41 -6.96
CA PRO A 185 -0.54 13.83 -6.08
C PRO A 185 -0.08 13.58 -4.62
N GLY A 186 0.45 14.63 -3.99
CA GLY A 186 1.13 14.58 -2.68
C GLY A 186 2.56 15.18 -2.64
N ALA A 187 3.23 15.40 -3.78
CA ALA A 187 4.50 16.11 -3.83
C ALA A 187 4.27 17.60 -4.08
N GLY A 188 4.69 18.44 -3.15
CA GLY A 188 4.93 19.86 -3.43
C GLY A 188 6.01 20.03 -4.52
N PRO A 189 6.18 21.24 -5.06
CA PRO A 189 7.08 21.49 -6.19
C PRO A 189 8.52 21.04 -5.92
N LEU A 190 9.03 20.15 -6.78
CA LEU A 190 10.37 19.54 -6.76
C LEU A 190 11.48 20.46 -7.32
N GLY A 191 11.36 21.77 -7.13
CA GLY A 191 12.33 22.73 -7.68
C GLY A 191 12.85 23.63 -6.59
N GLU A 192 13.97 23.25 -5.94
CA GLU A 192 15.03 24.19 -5.51
C GLU A 192 16.19 23.57 -4.69
N ARG A 193 16.16 22.30 -4.28
CA ARG A 193 17.24 21.73 -3.44
C ARG A 193 18.26 20.79 -4.10
N CYS A 194 18.11 20.46 -5.39
CA CYS A 194 19.06 19.55 -6.06
C CYS A 194 20.24 20.24 -6.75
N GLN A 195 20.36 21.57 -6.69
CA GLN A 195 21.53 22.29 -7.24
C GLN A 195 22.19 23.15 -6.16
N GLY A 196 23.17 22.60 -5.47
CA GLY A 196 23.97 23.36 -4.49
C GLY A 196 24.71 22.47 -3.51
N GLY A 197 25.63 21.64 -3.98
CA GLY A 197 26.36 20.69 -3.13
C GLY A 197 27.85 20.58 -3.46
N GLN A 198 28.57 21.69 -3.59
CA GLN A 198 30.03 21.69 -3.45
C GLN A 198 30.40 21.84 -1.96
N SER A 199 30.78 20.70 -1.35
CA SER A 199 31.77 20.50 -0.28
C SER A 199 31.91 21.53 0.86
N ARG A 200 31.59 21.11 2.10
CA ARG A 200 32.43 21.30 3.30
C ARG A 200 32.19 20.17 4.33
N PRO A 201 33.25 19.65 5.00
CA PRO A 201 33.10 18.65 6.06
C PRO A 201 32.78 19.34 7.40
N GLY A 202 31.81 18.79 8.14
CA GLY A 202 31.54 19.21 9.53
C GLY A 202 30.39 20.21 9.72
N SER A 203 29.17 19.84 9.34
CA SER A 203 27.94 20.35 9.96
C SER A 203 26.77 19.46 9.54
N ALA A 204 26.18 18.73 10.49
CA ALA A 204 24.98 17.94 10.25
C ALA A 204 23.77 18.87 10.02
N PRO A 205 22.96 18.70 8.96
CA PRO A 205 21.72 19.44 8.83
C PRO A 205 20.67 18.83 9.79
N HIS A 206 20.33 19.60 10.82
CA HIS A 206 19.16 19.39 11.66
C HIS A 206 17.89 19.65 10.84
N SER A 207 17.35 18.63 10.19
CA SER A 207 15.92 18.42 9.87
C SER A 207 15.83 17.34 8.79
N ALA A 208 15.46 16.14 9.21
CA ALA A 208 15.08 15.09 8.25
C ALA A 208 13.73 15.49 7.63
N PRO A 209 13.58 15.48 6.29
CA PRO A 209 12.33 15.82 5.64
C PRO A 209 11.29 14.72 5.88
N HIS A 210 10.11 15.13 6.35
CA HIS A 210 8.88 14.34 6.39
C HIS A 210 8.49 13.91 4.96
N PHE A 211 8.75 12.66 4.61
CA PHE A 211 8.18 12.01 3.43
C PHE A 211 7.22 10.92 3.92
N LEU A 212 5.96 11.29 4.04
CA LEU A 212 4.86 10.37 4.32
C LEU A 212 4.21 10.02 2.99
N LEU A 213 4.11 8.71 2.67
CA LEU A 213 3.03 8.23 1.82
C LEU A 213 1.74 8.81 2.42
N GLY A 214 1.05 9.65 1.65
CA GLY A 214 -0.09 10.45 2.11
C GLY A 214 -1.11 9.57 2.81
N GLY A 215 -1.30 9.82 4.12
CA GLY A 215 -2.22 9.07 4.96
C GLY A 215 -1.93 9.04 6.46
N LEU A 216 -0.74 9.44 6.92
CA LEU A 216 -0.49 9.65 8.36
C LEU A 216 -0.69 11.13 8.72
N VAL A 217 -1.95 11.59 8.68
CA VAL A 217 -2.35 12.75 9.50
C VAL A 217 -2.82 12.17 10.83
N LEU A 218 -1.87 11.75 11.66
CA LEU A 218 -2.12 11.74 13.10
C LEU A 218 -2.07 13.20 13.53
N THR A 219 -3.24 13.83 13.67
CA THR A 219 -3.33 15.09 14.42
C THR A 219 -2.94 14.80 15.86
N GLU A 220 -1.67 15.02 16.21
CA GLU A 220 -1.28 15.11 17.62
C GLU A 220 -0.99 16.58 17.96
N ARG A 221 -1.77 17.08 18.90
CA ARG A 221 -1.66 18.43 19.47
C ARG A 221 -0.23 18.64 19.97
N ALA A 222 0.29 19.83 19.68
CA ALA A 222 1.54 20.34 20.18
C ALA A 222 1.68 20.19 21.71
N ALA A 223 2.84 19.72 22.15
CA ALA A 223 3.44 20.12 23.42
C ALA A 223 4.99 20.15 23.29
N PRO A 224 5.66 21.16 23.86
CA PRO A 224 7.06 21.46 23.59
C PRO A 224 7.99 20.74 24.57
N SER A 225 9.14 20.30 24.07
CA SER A 225 10.48 20.43 24.69
C SER A 225 11.37 19.30 24.20
N GLY A 226 12.51 19.69 23.63
CA GLY A 226 13.38 18.82 22.87
C GLY A 226 13.97 17.66 23.65
N HIS A 227 14.07 16.53 22.95
CA HIS A 227 15.21 15.61 23.05
C HIS A 227 15.34 14.91 21.70
N LEU A 228 16.50 15.06 21.06
CA LEU A 228 16.90 14.26 19.91
C LEU A 228 17.02 12.80 20.36
N CYS A 229 16.26 11.91 19.73
CA CYS A 229 16.60 10.49 19.71
C CYS A 229 16.06 9.87 18.42
N ARG A 230 16.95 9.46 17.50
CA ARG A 230 16.64 8.41 16.53
C ARG A 230 16.51 7.11 17.32
N PRO A 231 15.30 6.53 17.43
CA PRO A 231 15.11 5.16 16.96
C PRO A 231 13.64 4.90 16.54
N GLY A 232 13.41 4.44 15.31
CA GLY A 232 12.03 4.28 14.82
C GLY A 232 11.89 3.19 13.76
N LEU A 233 12.28 1.96 14.11
CA LEU A 233 11.67 0.72 13.57
C LEU A 233 12.11 -0.56 14.31
N GLN A 234 13.01 -0.47 15.30
CA GLN A 234 13.53 -1.67 16.01
C GLN A 234 12.94 -1.89 17.42
N SER A 235 11.99 -1.08 17.89
CA SER A 235 11.46 -1.18 19.27
C SER A 235 10.05 -1.75 19.40
N TYR A 236 9.36 -2.09 18.30
CA TYR A 236 8.05 -2.75 18.39
C TYR A 236 8.12 -4.29 18.33
N LEU A 237 9.26 -4.86 17.95
CA LEU A 237 9.48 -6.32 17.89
C LEU A 237 10.22 -6.90 19.11
N ALA A 238 10.54 -6.09 20.12
CA ALA A 238 11.29 -6.52 21.31
C ALA A 238 10.47 -6.57 22.61
N GLN A 239 9.13 -6.54 22.55
CA GLN A 239 8.25 -6.69 23.74
C GLN A 239 7.28 -7.87 23.60
N VAL A 240 7.67 -8.92 22.87
CA VAL A 240 7.03 -10.24 22.92
C VAL A 240 8.10 -11.24 23.33
N GLY A 241 8.52 -11.16 24.59
CA GLY A 241 9.50 -12.05 25.17
C GLY A 241 9.43 -11.92 26.69
N GLU A 242 9.10 -13.03 27.33
CA GLU A 242 9.08 -13.27 28.78
C GLU A 242 7.80 -12.84 29.52
N GLY A 243 6.93 -13.85 29.75
CA GLY A 243 6.16 -13.95 31.00
C GLY A 243 7.07 -14.41 32.14
N PRO A 244 6.58 -14.57 33.38
CA PRO A 244 5.20 -14.85 33.79
C PRO A 244 4.42 -13.67 34.38
#